data_AF-A0A7Y2IYL3-F1
#
_entry.id   AF-A0A7Y2IYL3-F1
#
_cell.length_a   1.000
_cell.length_b   1.000
_cell.length_c   1.000
_cell.angle_alpha   90.00
_cell.angle_beta   90.00
_cell.angle_gamma   90.00
#
_symmetry.space_group_name_H-M   'P 1'
#
loop_
_entity.id
_entity.type
_entity.pdbx_description
1 polymer ?
#
loop_
_entity_poly.entity_id
_entity_poly.type
_entity_poly.pdbx_seq_one_letter_code
_entity_poly.pdbx_strand_id
1 'polypeptide(L)' 'MTWTDIEHRWTDLIDQIRERWPETAAEHLHAIAGDRARFTDYLAEVHKLTWAEAADAIEVWLFQRARVGIY' A
#
# COMPACT_ATOMS: atom_id res chain seq x y z
N MET A 1 2.01 13.17 0.30
CA MET A 1 2.92 12.15 -0.28
C MET A 1 2.24 11.63 -1.52
N THR A 2 2.91 11.64 -2.66
CA THR A 2 2.36 11.14 -3.93
C THR A 2 2.58 9.64 -4.04
N TRP A 3 1.87 8.97 -4.95
CA TRP A 3 2.15 7.55 -5.23
C TRP A 3 3.58 7.34 -5.76
N THR A 4 4.10 8.29 -6.53
CA THR A 4 5.47 8.26 -7.05
C THR A 4 6.50 8.22 -5.92
N ASP A 5 6.28 8.94 -4.81
CA ASP A 5 7.13 8.84 -3.61
C ASP A 5 7.09 7.44 -2.98
N ILE A 6 5.93 6.79 -3.02
CA ILE A 6 5.70 5.44 -2.48
C ILE A 6 6.40 4.41 -3.35
N GLU A 7 6.31 4.54 -4.68
CA GLU A 7 6.98 3.67 -5.64
C GLU A 7 8.51 3.71 -5.44
N HIS A 8 9.09 4.91 -5.34
CA HIS A 8 10.53 5.07 -5.11
C HIS A 8 11.00 4.49 -3.77
N ARG A 9 10.15 4.53 -2.75
CA ARG A 9 10.46 4.03 -1.40
C ARG A 9 9.84 2.67 -1.12
N TRP A 10 9.30 1.99 -2.14
CA TRP A 10 8.38 0.87 -1.96
C TRP A 10 8.95 -0.19 -1.04
N THR A 11 10.21 -0.60 -1.29
CA THR A 11 10.94 -1.59 -0.49
C THR A 11 11.06 -1.18 0.98
N ASP A 12 11.34 0.09 1.27
CA ASP A 12 11.44 0.61 2.65
C ASP A 12 10.07 0.67 3.35
N LEU A 13 8.99 0.67 2.57
CA LEU A 13 7.62 0.74 3.08
C LEU A 13 6.99 -0.64 3.27
N ILE A 14 7.60 -1.72 2.79
CA ILE A 14 7.05 -3.09 2.87
C ILE A 14 6.73 -3.47 4.31
N ASP A 15 7.62 -3.21 5.27
CA ASP A 15 7.33 -3.55 6.67
C ASP A 15 6.16 -2.74 7.25
N GLN A 16 6.03 -1.47 6.88
CA GLN A 16 4.91 -0.63 7.30
C GLN A 16 3.59 -1.03 6.61
N ILE A 17 3.65 -1.46 5.36
CA ILE A 17 2.52 -2.03 4.63
C ILE A 17 2.06 -3.29 5.35
N ARG A 18 2.98 -4.18 5.74
CA ARG A 18 2.66 -5.41 6.47
C ARG A 18 2.11 -5.13 7.87
N GLU A 19 2.58 -4.08 8.54
CA GLU A 19 1.98 -3.65 9.82
C GLU A 19 0.53 -3.19 9.64
N ARG A 20 0.23 -2.47 8.55
CA ARG A 20 -1.12 -2.00 8.23
C ARG A 20 -2.05 -3.11 7.74
N TRP A 21 -1.49 -4.05 6.97
CA TRP A 21 -2.17 -5.15 6.28
C TRP A 21 -1.43 -6.47 6.57
N PRO A 22 -1.63 -7.08 7.74
CA PRO A 22 -0.85 -8.23 8.21
C PRO A 22 -1.04 -9.51 7.40
N GLU A 23 -2.09 -9.60 6.58
CA GLU A 23 -2.36 -10.73 5.69
C GLU A 23 -1.53 -10.66 4.39
N THR A 24 -0.82 -9.55 4.15
CA THR A 24 0.07 -9.40 2.99
C THR A 24 1.43 -10.05 3.22
N ALA A 25 1.94 -10.75 2.20
CA ALA A 25 3.25 -11.38 2.25
C ALA A 25 4.31 -10.47 1.62
N ALA A 26 5.48 -10.37 2.26
CA ALA A 26 6.60 -9.56 1.77
C ALA A 26 7.01 -9.96 0.34
N GLU A 27 7.04 -11.25 0.03
CA GLU A 27 7.42 -11.78 -1.30
C GLU A 27 6.51 -11.23 -2.41
N HIS A 28 5.20 -11.19 -2.19
CA HIS A 28 4.24 -10.61 -3.13
C HIS A 28 4.40 -9.09 -3.24
N LEU A 29 4.62 -8.40 -2.11
CA LEU A 29 4.88 -6.96 -2.11
C LEU A 29 6.16 -6.63 -2.89
N HIS A 30 7.23 -7.41 -2.75
CA HIS A 30 8.45 -7.24 -3.55
C HIS A 30 8.18 -7.41 -5.05
N ALA A 31 7.34 -8.39 -5.43
CA ALA A 31 6.98 -8.62 -6.83
C ALA A 31 6.10 -7.52 -7.44
N ILE A 32 5.30 -6.82 -6.61
CA ILE A 32 4.47 -5.69 -7.04
C ILE A 32 5.33 -4.47 -7.40
N ALA A 33 6.48 -4.30 -6.76
CA ALA A 33 7.47 -3.26 -7.07
C ALA A 33 6.88 -1.83 -7.16
N GLY A 34 5.90 -1.51 -6.32
CA GLY A 34 5.28 -0.18 -6.28
C GLY A 34 4.19 0.06 -7.33
N ASP A 35 3.81 -0.94 -8.12
CA ASP A 35 2.69 -0.84 -9.05
C ASP A 35 1.36 -0.69 -8.28
N ARG A 36 0.73 0.47 -8.44
CA ARG A 36 -0.52 0.80 -7.75
C ARG A 36 -1.65 -0.16 -8.09
N ALA A 37 -1.84 -0.46 -9.37
CA ALA A 37 -2.95 -1.27 -9.81
C ALA A 37 -2.81 -2.71 -9.31
N ARG A 38 -1.59 -3.26 -9.38
CA ARG A 38 -1.26 -4.59 -8.83
C ARG A 38 -1.39 -4.62 -7.32
N PHE A 39 -0.99 -3.56 -6.61
CA PHE A 39 -1.15 -3.51 -5.16
C PHE A 39 -2.63 -3.47 -4.75
N THR A 40 -3.45 -2.66 -5.43
CA THR A 40 -4.89 -2.61 -5.19
C THR A 40 -5.54 -3.97 -5.43
N ASP A 41 -5.21 -4.63 -6.54
CA ASP A 41 -5.74 -5.95 -6.88
C ASP A 41 -5.34 -7.00 -5.84
N TYR A 42 -4.06 -6.99 -5.44
CA TYR A 42 -3.55 -7.87 -4.39
C TYR A 42 -4.24 -7.65 -3.04
N LEU A 43 -4.41 -6.40 -2.62
CA LEU A 43 -5.13 -6.08 -1.39
C LEU A 43 -6.60 -6.50 -1.45
N ALA A 44 -7.25 -6.31 -2.60
CA ALA A 44 -8.62 -6.75 -2.82
C ALA A 44 -8.75 -8.28 -2.67
N GLU A 45 -7.84 -9.05 -3.28
CA GLU A 45 -7.83 -10.51 -3.18
C GLU A 45 -7.55 -11.00 -1.76
N VAL A 46 -6.49 -10.50 -1.13
CA VAL A 46 -6.02 -10.95 0.19
C VAL A 46 -7.04 -10.64 1.28
N HIS A 47 -7.60 -9.43 1.28
CA HIS A 47 -8.55 -9.01 2.31
C HIS A 47 -10.01 -9.23 1.93
N LYS A 48 -10.29 -9.89 0.80
CA LYS A 48 -11.64 -10.11 0.25
C LYS A 48 -12.45 -8.81 0.13
N LEU A 49 -11.77 -7.74 -0.27
CA LEU A 49 -12.37 -6.44 -0.52
C LEU A 49 -12.69 -6.31 -2.01
N THR A 50 -13.60 -5.41 -2.35
CA THR A 50 -13.72 -4.95 -3.73
C THR A 50 -12.52 -4.10 -4.11
N TRP A 51 -12.23 -4.01 -5.42
CA TRP A 51 -11.16 -3.15 -5.92
C TRP A 51 -11.33 -1.69 -5.45
N ALA A 52 -12.57 -1.20 -5.37
CA ALA A 52 -12.87 0.15 -4.91
C ALA A 52 -12.53 0.35 -3.42
N GLU A 53 -12.87 -0.62 -2.56
CA GLU A 53 -12.53 -0.58 -1.13
C GLU A 53 -11.03 -0.68 -0.89
N ALA A 54 -10.33 -1.53 -1.65
CA ALA A 54 -8.87 -1.62 -1.59
C ALA A 54 -8.22 -0.30 -2.05
N ALA A 55 -8.73 0.31 -3.12
CA ALA A 55 -8.25 1.61 -3.60
C ALA A 55 -8.48 2.71 -2.56
N ASP A 56 -9.64 2.74 -1.91
CA ASP A 56 -9.95 3.69 -0.84
C ASP A 56 -9.03 3.49 0.37
N ALA A 57 -8.80 2.24 0.79
CA ALA A 57 -7.87 1.93 1.89
C ALA A 57 -6.44 2.42 1.61
N ILE A 58 -5.98 2.29 0.37
CA ILE A 58 -4.70 2.84 -0.08
C ILE A 58 -4.70 4.37 0.03
N GLU A 59 -5.72 5.04 -0.50
CA GLU A 59 -5.84 6.50 -0.43
C GLU A 59 -5.87 7.02 1.01
N VAL A 60 -6.59 6.35 1.90
CA VAL A 60 -6.63 6.68 3.34
C VAL A 60 -5.23 6.54 3.95
N TRP A 61 -4.50 5.47 3.63
CA TRP A 61 -3.14 5.28 4.11
C TRP A 61 -2.17 6.35 3.60
N LEU A 62 -2.29 6.75 2.32
CA LEU A 62 -1.52 7.85 1.74
C LEU A 62 -1.85 9.18 2.42
N PHE A 63 -3.12 9.46 2.67
CA PHE A 63 -3.59 10.67 3.33
C PHE A 63 -3.07 10.77 4.76
N GLN A 64 -3.13 9.68 5.53
CA GLN A 64 -2.58 9.62 6.88
C GLN A 64 -1.09 9.95 6.89
N ARG A 65 -0.33 9.40 5.93
CA ARG A 65 1.11 9.65 5.81
C ARG A 65 1.45 11.05 5.33
N ALA A 66 0.64 11.64 4.46
CA ALA A 66 0.78 13.05 4.09
C ALA A 66 0.61 13.99 5.29
N ARG A 67 -0.21 13.59 6.27
CA ARG A 67 -0.51 14.37 7.47
C ARG A 67 0.55 14.22 8.58
N VAL A 68 1.36 13.16 8.57
CA VAL A 68 2.43 12.92 9.56
C VAL A 68 3.72 13.74 9.25
N GLY A 69 3.76 14.49 8.15
CA GLY A 69 4.86 15.41 7.81
C GLY A 69 4.84 16.77 8.52
N ILE A 70 4.25 16.87 9.71
CA ILE A 70 4.26 18.09 10.54
C ILE A 70 4.73 17.72 11.96
N TYR A 71 6.04 17.67 12.17
CA TYR A 71 6.69 18.02 13.45
C TYR A 71 8.18 18.28 13.22
#